data_AF-A0A316X5L9-F1
#
_entry.id   AF-A0A316X5L9-F1
#
_cell.length_a   1.000
_cell.length_b   1.000
_cell.length_c   1.000
_cell.angle_alpha   90.00
_cell.angle_beta   90.00
_cell.angle_gamma   90.00
#
_symmetry.space_group_name_H-M   'P 1'
#
loop_
_entity.id
_entity.type
_entity.pdbx_description
1 polymer ?
#
loop_
_entity_poly.entity_id
_entity_poly.type
_entity_poly.pdbx_seq_one_letter_code
_entity_poly.pdbx_strand_id
1 'polypeptide(L)' 'MDYNFYRKNFEEAIEDVFFIQFDQLCFKLSVEEVLDSVALKIYKPEWTNDFESPLNSKSKIFFFDLDK' A
#
# COMPACT_ATOMS: atom_id res chain seq x y z
N MET A 1 4.50 -6.28 -18.80
CA MET A 1 5.19 -6.78 -17.59
C MET A 1 4.60 -8.13 -17.23
N ASP A 2 5.38 -9.07 -16.70
CA ASP A 2 4.81 -10.26 -16.06
C ASP A 2 4.22 -9.85 -14.70
N TYR A 3 2.95 -9.45 -14.71
CA TYR A 3 2.25 -8.95 -13.54
C TYR A 3 2.30 -9.92 -12.36
N ASN A 4 2.11 -11.21 -12.62
CA ASN A 4 2.10 -12.23 -11.58
C ASN A 4 3.48 -12.35 -10.90
N PHE A 5 4.55 -12.25 -11.69
CA PHE A 5 5.91 -12.23 -11.16
C PHE A 5 6.15 -11.04 -10.22
N TYR A 6 5.84 -9.81 -10.66
CA TYR A 6 6.07 -8.62 -9.84
C TYR A 6 5.16 -8.57 -8.61
N ARG A 7 3.88 -8.95 -8.75
CA ARG A 7 2.93 -9.02 -7.63
C ARG A 7 3.43 -9.95 -6.54
N LYS A 8 3.87 -11.16 -6.92
CA LYS A 8 4.42 -12.14 -5.98
C LYS A 8 5.65 -11.61 -5.24
N ASN A 9 6.58 -10.97 -5.95
CA ASN A 9 7.77 -10.39 -5.31
C ASN A 9 7.40 -9.29 -4.29
N PHE A 10 6.40 -8.46 -4.60
CA PHE A 10 5.93 -7.45 -3.65
C PHE A 10 5.25 -8.08 -2.44
N GLU A 11 4.44 -9.12 -2.64
CA GLU A 11 3.77 -9.87 -1.55
C GLU A 11 4.77 -10.56 -0.62
N GLU A 12 5.80 -11.20 -1.16
CA GLU A 12 6.86 -11.83 -0.35
C GLU A 12 7.65 -10.77 0.44
N ALA A 13 7.99 -9.65 -0.19
CA ALA A 13 8.74 -8.57 0.47
C ALA A 13 7.98 -7.93 1.64
N ILE A 14 6.64 -7.82 1.56
CA ILE A 14 5.83 -7.28 2.66
C ILE A 14 5.66 -8.26 3.82
N GLU A 15 5.62 -9.58 3.55
CA GLU A 15 5.52 -10.60 4.60
C GLU A 15 6.78 -10.66 5.49
N ASP A 16 7.97 -10.59 4.90
CA ASP A 16 9.21 -10.88 5.62
C ASP A 16 9.72 -9.76 6.55
N VAL A 17 9.56 -8.50 6.15
CA VAL A 17 10.25 -7.38 6.84
C VAL A 17 9.29 -6.25 7.25
N PHE A 18 8.26 -6.02 6.45
CA PHE A 18 7.45 -4.80 6.56
C PHE A 18 6.22 -4.97 7.44
N PHE A 19 5.59 -6.15 7.48
CA PHE A 19 4.32 -6.32 8.18
C PHE A 19 4.42 -5.96 9.67
N ILE A 20 5.45 -6.42 10.36
CA ILE A 20 5.62 -6.20 11.82
C ILE A 20 5.83 -4.72 12.15
N GLN A 21 6.67 -4.02 11.39
CA GLN A 21 6.99 -2.61 11.66
C GLN A 21 5.79 -1.69 11.35
N PHE A 22 5.08 -1.97 10.24
CA PHE A 22 3.95 -1.15 9.82
C PHE A 22 2.70 -1.41 10.66
N ASP A 23 2.46 -2.65 11.09
CA ASP A 23 1.31 -2.97 11.95
C ASP A 23 1.45 -2.33 13.35
N GLN A 24 2.65 -2.28 13.92
CA GLN A 24 2.93 -1.54 15.16
C GLN A 24 2.62 -0.03 15.05
N LEU A 25 2.73 0.53 13.85
CA LEU A 25 2.45 1.93 13.55
C LEU A 25 1.01 2.16 13.04
N CYS A 26 0.16 1.12 13.08
CA CYS A 26 -1.20 1.07 12.56
C CYS A 26 -1.33 1.37 11.06
N PHE A 27 -0.27 1.13 10.30
CA PHE A 27 -0.33 1.17 8.86
C PHE A 27 -0.83 -0.17 8.30
N LYS A 28 -1.64 -0.10 7.26
CA LYS A 28 -2.05 -1.23 6.44
C LYS A 28 -1.39 -1.13 5.07
N LEU A 29 -1.05 -2.30 4.54
CA LEU A 29 -0.37 -2.47 3.26
C LEU A 29 -1.30 -3.17 2.28
N SER A 30 -1.20 -2.83 1.00
CA SER A 30 -1.92 -3.52 -0.07
C SER A 30 -1.12 -3.46 -1.36
N VAL A 31 -0.99 -4.59 -2.05
CA VAL A 31 -0.39 -4.66 -3.38
C VAL A 31 -1.51 -4.59 -4.40
N GLU A 32 -1.48 -3.57 -5.26
CA GLU A 32 -2.52 -3.33 -6.26
C GLU A 32 -1.93 -3.12 -7.66
N GLU A 33 -2.76 -3.40 -8.66
CA GLU A 33 -2.49 -3.03 -10.04
C GLU A 33 -3.00 -1.61 -10.31
N VAL A 34 -2.12 -0.74 -10.79
CA VAL A 34 -2.45 0.65 -11.14
C VAL A 34 -1.74 1.00 -12.45
N LEU A 35 -2.51 1.36 -13.48
CA LEU A 35 -1.99 1.80 -14.78
C LEU A 35 -0.90 0.85 -15.33
N ASP A 36 -1.24 -0.43 -15.45
CA ASP A 36 -0.37 -1.51 -15.95
C ASP A 36 0.92 -1.72 -15.12
N SER A 37 0.94 -1.22 -13.88
CA SER A 37 2.06 -1.34 -12.93
C SER A 37 1.60 -2.00 -11.63
N VAL A 38 2.53 -2.64 -10.92
CA VAL A 38 2.31 -3.12 -9.55
C VAL A 38 2.72 -2.01 -8.58
N ALA A 39 1.83 -1.62 -7.67
CA ALA A 39 2.08 -0.58 -6.67
C ALA A 39 1.84 -1.12 -5.26
N LEU A 40 2.73 -0.76 -4.33
CA LEU A 40 2.51 -0.95 -2.90
C LEU A 40 1.81 0.27 -2.32
N LYS A 41 0.57 0.09 -1.86
CA LYS A 41 -0.19 1.10 -1.12
C LYS A 41 0.07 0.95 0.37
N ILE A 42 0.44 2.05 1.01
CA ILE A 42 0.58 2.19 2.45
C ILE A 42 -0.47 3.20 2.90
N TYR A 43 -1.31 2.82 3.86
CA TYR A 43 -2.38 3.70 4.31
C TYR A 43 -2.69 3.48 5.79
N LYS A 44 -3.26 4.53 6.41
CA LYS A 44 -3.94 4.42 7.69
C LYS A 44 -5.45 4.48 7.45
N PRO A 45 -6.25 3.54 7.98
CA PRO A 45 -7.71 3.61 7.87
C PRO A 45 -8.30 4.94 8.35
N GLU A 46 -7.62 5.65 9.24
CA GLU A 46 -8.03 6.93 9.81
C GLU A 46 -7.76 8.15 8.89
N TRP A 47 -7.01 7.99 7.79
CA TRP A 47 -6.70 9.08 6.85
C TRP A 47 -7.81 9.39 5.85
N THR A 48 -8.90 8.64 5.91
CA THR A 48 -10.05 8.76 5.03
C THR A 48 -11.32 8.98 5.86
N ASN A 49 -12.31 9.60 5.24
CA ASN A 49 -13.68 9.69 5.77
C ASN A 49 -14.57 8.50 5.35
N ASP A 50 -14.09 7.67 4.42
CA ASP A 50 -14.69 6.40 4.02
C ASP A 50 -14.13 5.27 4.88
N PHE A 51 -14.77 5.04 6.03
CA PHE A 51 -14.38 4.01 6.99
C PHE A 51 -14.78 2.59 6.56
N GLU A 52 -15.74 2.46 5.62
CA GLU A 52 -16.16 1.16 5.10
C GLU A 52 -15.17 0.64 4.06
N SER A 53 -14.59 1.54 3.26
CA SER A 53 -13.58 1.18 2.26
C SER A 53 -12.35 2.10 2.26
N PRO A 54 -11.53 2.08 3.33
CA PRO A 54 -10.39 2.99 3.41
C PRO A 54 -9.36 2.84 2.29
N LEU A 55 -9.15 1.61 1.85
CA LEU A 55 -8.27 1.30 0.73
C LEU A 55 -8.77 1.90 -0.60
N ASN A 56 -10.08 1.99 -0.80
CA ASN A 56 -10.72 2.42 -2.04
C ASN A 56 -11.27 3.85 -1.99
N SER A 57 -11.06 4.56 -0.88
CA SER A 57 -11.55 5.92 -0.71
C SER A 57 -11.11 6.83 -1.87
N LYS A 58 -12.04 7.68 -2.34
CA LYS A 58 -11.77 8.67 -3.38
C LYS A 58 -10.87 9.80 -2.89
N SER A 59 -10.91 10.11 -1.59
CA SER A 59 -10.09 11.13 -0.95
C SER A 59 -8.96 10.45 -0.17
N LYS A 60 -7.73 10.57 -0.68
CA LYS A 60 -6.53 10.04 -0.04
C LYS A 60 -5.51 11.16 0.14
N ILE A 61 -4.88 11.21 1.30
CA ILE A 61 -3.72 12.06 1.54
C ILE A 61 -2.49 11.25 1.13
N PHE A 62 -1.80 11.68 0.07
CA PHE A 62 -0.52 11.12 -0.34
C PHE A 62 0.60 12.02 0.17
N PHE A 63 1.57 11.44 0.87
CA PHE A 63 2.84 12.11 1.15
C PHE A 63 3.85 11.59 0.13
N PHE A 64 4.29 12.47 -0.78
CA PHE A 64 5.48 12.22 -1.59
C PHE A 64 6.64 12.93 -0.90
N ASP A 65 7.55 12.15 -0.31
CA ASP A 65 8.85 12.69 0.08
C ASP A 65 9.70 12.76 -1.20
N LEU A 66 9.91 13.98 -1.69
CA LEU A 66 10.84 14.24 -2.77
C LEU A 66 12.19 14.50 -2.09
N ASP A 67 12.96 13.43 -1.90
CA ASP A 67 14.37 13.56 -1.54
C ASP A 67 15.05 14.53 -2.52
N LYS A 68 15.72 15.54 -1.97
CA LYS A 68 16.60 16.49 -2.67
C LYS A 68 18.03 15.99 -2.68
#